data_AF-A0A482W5F2-F1
#
_entry.id   AF-A0A482W5F2-F1
#
_cell.length_a   1.000
_cell.length_b   1.000
_cell.length_c   1.000
_cell.angle_alpha   90.00
_cell.angle_beta   90.00
_cell.angle_gamma   90.00
#
_symmetry.space_group_name_H-M   'P 1'
#
loop_
_entity.id
_entity.type
_entity.pdbx_description
1 polymer ?
#
loop_
_entity_poly.entity_id
_entity_poly.type
_entity_poly.pdbx_seq_one_letter_code
_entity_poly.pdbx_strand_id
1 'polypeptide(L)'
;MVISKNIYVTLFTVLSALFLTKFLNDSKPKHPDAGLNIEQLIQKYKYPIETHEVTTDDGYILTLHRIPQGQNKSTQNRIPILLMHGFSQSATNFVNLGPRKALSFLLADKGYDIWLGNARGTTWSRKHKSLDPNKDYGFWDYSMHEIGFYDVPAFIDHVLQVTGQNIFNISEFLSNDGLIAAYLKQICDENSIFVNLCLHHNFLLQGYNPEGTNKTLLSLIFSNTPAGVSIKQFMHIIQLMDSGNRSKNS
;
A
#
# COMPACT_ATOMS: atom_id res chain seq x y z
N MET A 1 -21.59 45.80 -27.27
CA MET A 1 -20.74 45.38 -26.13
C MET A 1 -20.91 43.88 -25.82
N VAL A 2 -20.71 43.00 -26.81
CA VAL A 2 -20.85 41.52 -26.66
C VAL A 2 -19.63 40.78 -27.22
N ILE A 3 -18.88 41.41 -28.14
CA ILE A 3 -17.70 40.83 -28.80
C ILE A 3 -16.50 40.69 -27.85
N SER A 4 -16.33 41.59 -26.86
CA SER A 4 -15.14 41.54 -25.98
C SER A 4 -15.17 40.37 -24.97
N LYS A 5 -16.35 39.97 -24.46
CA LYS A 5 -16.46 38.86 -23.49
C LYS A 5 -16.07 37.50 -24.11
N ASN A 6 -16.39 37.27 -25.38
CA ASN A 6 -16.02 36.03 -26.07
C ASN A 6 -14.51 35.93 -26.33
N ILE A 7 -13.83 37.05 -26.58
CA ILE A 7 -12.38 37.05 -26.82
C ILE A 7 -11.63 36.63 -25.55
N TYR A 8 -12.02 37.11 -24.37
CA TYR A 8 -11.36 36.71 -23.12
C TYR A 8 -11.60 35.24 -22.75
N VAL A 9 -12.79 34.69 -23.02
CA VAL A 9 -13.10 33.27 -22.78
C VAL A 9 -12.31 32.37 -23.74
N THR A 10 -12.25 32.73 -25.03
CA THR A 10 -11.45 31.99 -26.01
C THR A 10 -9.94 32.10 -25.71
N LEU A 11 -9.46 33.27 -25.30
CA LEU A 11 -8.06 33.45 -24.93
C LEU A 11 -7.70 32.64 -23.67
N PHE A 12 -8.57 32.61 -22.66
CA PHE A 12 -8.37 31.84 -21.43
C PHE A 12 -8.41 30.32 -21.67
N THR A 13 -9.32 29.84 -22.52
CA THR A 13 -9.40 28.41 -22.89
C THR A 13 -8.19 27.98 -23.73
N VAL A 14 -7.73 28.81 -24.66
CA VAL A 14 -6.51 28.53 -25.44
C VAL A 14 -5.25 28.61 -24.57
N LEU A 15 -5.13 29.59 -23.67
CA LEU A 15 -3.99 29.71 -22.76
C LEU A 15 -3.96 28.59 -21.72
N SER A 16 -5.10 28.15 -21.20
CA SER A 16 -5.17 26.99 -20.30
C SER A 16 -4.86 25.68 -21.03
N ALA A 17 -5.30 25.51 -22.28
CA ALA A 17 -4.91 24.38 -23.11
C ALA A 17 -3.41 24.39 -23.48
N LEU A 18 -2.83 25.56 -23.78
CA LEU A 18 -1.39 25.73 -24.03
C LEU A 18 -0.55 25.52 -22.77
N PHE A 19 -1.04 25.96 -21.61
CA PHE A 19 -0.42 25.69 -20.32
C PHE A 19 -0.50 24.21 -19.96
N LEU A 20 -1.65 23.57 -20.15
CA LEU A 20 -1.84 22.14 -19.92
C LEU A 20 -0.98 21.29 -20.86
N THR A 21 -0.91 21.63 -22.15
CA THR A 21 -0.05 20.91 -23.11
C THR A 21 1.42 21.11 -22.81
N LYS A 22 1.87 22.32 -22.43
CA LYS A 22 3.25 22.55 -21.96
C LYS A 22 3.55 21.78 -20.67
N PHE A 23 2.63 21.78 -19.71
CA PHE A 23 2.74 21.04 -18.46
C PHE A 23 2.78 19.52 -18.68
N LEU A 24 1.97 18.99 -19.58
CA LEU A 24 1.96 17.58 -19.98
C LEU A 24 3.25 17.19 -20.73
N ASN A 25 3.82 18.10 -21.53
CA ASN A 25 5.06 17.83 -22.27
C ASN A 25 6.31 17.86 -21.36
N ASP A 26 6.29 18.68 -20.30
CA ASP A 26 7.34 18.74 -19.26
C ASP A 26 7.22 17.62 -18.20
N SER A 27 6.12 16.86 -18.18
CA SER A 27 5.86 15.75 -17.23
C SER A 27 6.21 14.38 -17.80
N LYS A 28 7.26 14.28 -18.61
CA LYS A 28 7.88 12.98 -18.90
C LYS A 28 8.36 12.35 -17.58
N PRO A 29 8.12 11.05 -17.35
CA PRO A 29 8.57 10.37 -16.14
C PRO A 29 10.09 10.56 -15.98
N LYS A 30 10.48 11.29 -14.93
CA LYS A 30 11.90 11.58 -14.67
C LYS A 30 12.68 10.35 -14.22
N HIS A 31 11.98 9.33 -13.72
CA HIS A 31 12.58 8.08 -13.27
C HIS A 31 12.41 6.98 -14.34
N PRO A 32 13.46 6.20 -14.67
CA PRO A 32 13.40 5.16 -15.71
C PRO A 32 12.47 3.97 -15.37
N ASP A 33 11.96 3.92 -14.14
CA ASP A 33 10.99 2.90 -13.70
C ASP A 33 9.56 3.44 -13.61
N ALA A 34 9.36 4.75 -13.72
CA ALA A 34 8.02 5.32 -13.56
C ALA A 34 7.12 4.84 -14.71
N GLY A 35 5.90 4.42 -14.35
CA GLY A 35 4.94 3.80 -15.26
C GLY A 35 5.08 2.27 -15.41
N LEU A 36 6.10 1.65 -14.81
CA LEU A 36 6.16 0.19 -14.70
C LEU A 36 5.21 -0.30 -13.61
N ASN A 37 4.49 -1.38 -13.91
CA ASN A 37 3.70 -2.10 -12.93
C ASN A 37 4.58 -3.01 -12.06
N ILE A 38 4.03 -3.60 -10.98
CA ILE A 38 4.82 -4.37 -10.01
C ILE A 38 5.56 -5.56 -10.65
N GLU A 39 4.89 -6.28 -11.56
CA GLU A 39 5.47 -7.43 -12.25
C GLU A 39 6.64 -7.00 -13.15
N GLN A 40 6.42 -5.97 -13.97
CA GLN A 40 7.43 -5.39 -14.84
C GLN A 40 8.64 -4.87 -14.06
N LEU A 41 8.40 -4.24 -12.90
CA LEU A 41 9.46 -3.69 -12.06
C LEU A 41 10.32 -4.80 -11.46
N ILE A 42 9.71 -5.83 -10.89
CA ILE A 42 10.41 -6.97 -10.29
C ILE A 42 11.18 -7.75 -11.35
N GLN A 43 10.56 -8.00 -12.52
CA GLN A 43 11.21 -8.65 -13.67
C GLN A 43 12.37 -7.84 -14.24
N LYS A 44 12.22 -6.52 -14.37
CA LYS A 44 13.31 -5.61 -14.80
C LYS A 44 14.53 -5.75 -13.89
N TYR A 45 14.29 -5.91 -12.59
CA TYR A 45 15.32 -6.14 -11.60
C TYR A 45 15.78 -7.60 -11.47
N LYS A 46 15.34 -8.49 -12.38
CA LYS A 46 15.78 -9.89 -12.49
C LYS A 46 15.48 -10.75 -11.25
N TYR A 47 14.45 -10.40 -10.49
CA TYR A 47 13.91 -11.28 -9.46
C TYR A 47 12.79 -12.14 -10.06
N PRO A 48 12.63 -13.40 -9.61
CA PRO A 48 11.46 -14.18 -9.96
C PRO A 48 10.21 -13.56 -9.34
N ILE A 49 9.10 -13.65 -10.06
CA ILE A 49 7.79 -13.22 -9.57
C ILE A 49 6.74 -14.26 -9.91
N GLU A 50 5.86 -14.53 -8.95
CA GLU A 50 4.63 -15.29 -9.14
C GLU A 50 3.43 -14.43 -8.77
N THR A 51 2.31 -14.62 -9.45
CA THR A 51 1.05 -13.94 -9.17
C THR A 51 0.01 -14.99 -8.81
N HIS A 52 -0.62 -14.82 -7.65
CA HIS A 52 -1.60 -15.72 -7.07
C HIS A 52 -2.93 -14.99 -6.93
N GLU A 53 -4.04 -15.64 -7.28
CA GLU A 53 -5.38 -15.14 -7.00
C GLU A 53 -5.94 -15.84 -5.76
N VAL A 54 -6.40 -15.06 -4.79
CA VAL A 54 -6.97 -15.53 -3.53
C VAL A 54 -8.40 -15.04 -3.46
N THR A 55 -9.35 -15.93 -3.20
CA THR A 55 -10.75 -15.52 -3.06
C THR A 55 -11.16 -15.51 -1.61
N THR A 56 -11.70 -14.39 -1.14
CA THR A 56 -12.26 -14.26 0.20
C THR A 56 -13.62 -14.94 0.31
N ASP A 57 -14.04 -15.22 1.54
CA ASP A 57 -15.35 -15.81 1.84
C ASP A 57 -16.51 -14.93 1.35
N ASP A 58 -16.37 -13.62 1.45
CA ASP A 58 -17.36 -12.65 0.98
C ASP A 58 -17.27 -12.37 -0.53
N GLY A 59 -16.33 -12.99 -1.24
CA GLY A 59 -16.36 -13.12 -2.70
C GLY A 59 -15.44 -12.17 -3.46
N TYR A 60 -14.58 -11.39 -2.79
CA TYR A 60 -13.53 -10.61 -3.44
C TYR A 60 -12.43 -11.53 -3.96
N ILE A 61 -11.93 -11.22 -5.16
CA ILE A 61 -10.79 -11.92 -5.76
C ILE A 61 -9.58 -10.99 -5.67
N LEU A 62 -8.66 -11.35 -4.78
CA LEU A 62 -7.50 -10.57 -4.39
C LEU A 62 -6.25 -11.08 -5.12
N THR A 63 -5.35 -10.16 -5.46
CA THR A 63 -4.06 -10.51 -6.07
C THR A 63 -2.94 -10.47 -5.04
N LEU A 64 -2.24 -11.58 -4.90
CA LEU A 64 -1.09 -11.76 -4.04
C LEU A 64 0.16 -12.00 -4.92
N HIS A 65 1.13 -11.08 -4.87
CA HIS A 65 2.38 -11.27 -5.62
C HIS A 65 3.42 -11.93 -4.72
N ARG A 66 4.31 -12.74 -5.30
CA ARG A 66 5.34 -13.45 -4.55
C ARG A 66 6.70 -13.31 -5.21
N ILE A 67 7.72 -13.02 -4.41
CA ILE A 67 9.14 -13.10 -4.79
C ILE A 67 9.74 -14.30 -4.04
N PRO A 68 9.80 -15.49 -4.66
CA PRO A 68 10.12 -16.73 -3.96
C PRO A 68 11.59 -16.85 -3.54
N GLN A 69 12.49 -16.08 -4.16
CA GLN A 69 13.93 -16.08 -3.85
C GLN A 69 14.62 -14.82 -4.39
N GLY A 70 15.77 -14.49 -3.81
CA GLY A 70 16.66 -13.44 -4.30
C GLY A 70 17.44 -13.80 -5.57
N GLN A 71 18.21 -12.85 -6.10
CA GLN A 71 18.95 -13.00 -7.37
C GLN A 71 19.99 -14.12 -7.33
N ASN A 72 20.67 -14.28 -6.18
CA ASN A 72 21.75 -15.25 -6.00
C ASN A 72 21.25 -16.68 -5.73
N LYS A 73 19.95 -16.96 -5.96
CA LYS A 73 19.31 -18.28 -5.81
C LYS A 73 19.70 -19.01 -4.51
N SER A 74 19.85 -18.26 -3.42
CA SER A 74 20.07 -18.87 -2.10
C SER A 74 18.91 -19.81 -1.80
N THR A 75 19.21 -21.07 -1.52
CA THR A 75 18.22 -22.10 -1.21
C THR A 75 17.90 -22.19 0.28
N GLN A 76 18.52 -21.33 1.11
CA GLN A 76 18.39 -21.36 2.56
C GLN A 76 17.28 -20.42 3.06
N ASN A 77 16.43 -20.96 3.95
CA ASN A 77 15.37 -20.29 4.72
C ASN A 77 14.20 -19.69 3.93
N ARG A 78 13.40 -20.56 3.29
CA ARG A 78 12.10 -20.22 2.67
C ARG A 78 10.98 -19.95 3.68
N ILE A 79 11.29 -19.20 4.74
CA ILE A 79 10.28 -18.75 5.69
C ILE A 79 9.44 -17.68 4.97
N PRO A 80 8.12 -17.89 4.84
CA PRO A 80 7.26 -16.91 4.20
C PRO A 80 7.13 -15.66 5.05
N ILE A 81 7.26 -14.49 4.40
CA ILE A 81 6.98 -13.18 4.99
C ILE A 81 5.88 -12.53 4.17
N LEU A 82 4.71 -12.33 4.78
CA LEU A 82 3.62 -11.56 4.21
C LEU A 82 3.80 -10.07 4.53
N LEU A 83 3.87 -9.24 3.50
CA LEU A 83 3.92 -7.78 3.59
C LEU A 83 2.58 -7.20 3.10
N MET A 84 1.94 -6.40 3.96
CA MET A 84 0.67 -5.75 3.67
C MET A 84 0.85 -4.23 3.61
N HIS A 85 0.36 -3.61 2.53
CA HIS A 85 0.50 -2.17 2.34
C HIS A 85 -0.42 -1.35 3.25
N GLY A 86 -0.12 -0.06 3.38
CA GLY A 86 -0.94 0.88 4.14
C GLY A 86 -2.16 1.41 3.39
N PHE A 87 -2.84 2.37 4.02
CA PHE A 87 -4.03 3.01 3.46
C PHE A 87 -3.73 3.73 2.12
N SER A 88 -4.58 3.48 1.12
CA SER A 88 -4.47 4.08 -0.24
C SER A 88 -3.22 3.68 -1.05
N GLN A 89 -2.57 2.58 -0.67
CA GLN A 89 -1.34 2.09 -1.30
C GLN A 89 -1.54 0.71 -1.93
N SER A 90 -0.49 0.17 -2.55
CA SER A 90 -0.45 -1.22 -3.04
C SER A 90 0.85 -1.91 -2.66
N ALA A 91 0.98 -3.19 -3.02
CA ALA A 91 2.21 -3.97 -2.88
C ALA A 91 3.46 -3.29 -3.47
N THR A 92 3.32 -2.36 -4.43
CA THR A 92 4.45 -1.65 -5.06
C THR A 92 5.34 -0.93 -4.06
N ASN A 93 4.80 -0.55 -2.89
CA ASN A 93 5.54 0.17 -1.86
C ASN A 93 6.78 -0.57 -1.37
N PHE A 94 6.74 -1.89 -1.37
CA PHE A 94 7.84 -2.71 -0.88
C PHE A 94 8.92 -2.97 -1.94
N VAL A 95 8.70 -2.52 -3.20
CA VAL A 95 9.61 -2.71 -4.34
C VAL A 95 10.06 -1.42 -5.03
N ASN A 96 9.32 -0.32 -4.89
CA ASN A 96 9.57 0.96 -5.58
C ASN A 96 10.97 1.56 -5.33
N LEU A 97 11.66 1.20 -4.24
CA LEU A 97 13.01 1.71 -3.95
C LEU A 97 14.14 0.93 -4.67
N GLY A 98 13.79 -0.11 -5.43
CA GLY A 98 14.73 -0.96 -6.16
C GLY A 98 15.57 -1.89 -5.27
N PRO A 99 16.40 -2.77 -5.86
CA PRO A 99 17.01 -3.92 -5.18
C PRO A 99 17.85 -3.60 -3.94
N ARG A 100 18.51 -2.44 -3.92
CA ARG A 100 19.42 -2.06 -2.83
C ARG A 100 18.74 -1.46 -1.61
N LYS A 101 17.45 -1.11 -1.71
CA LYS A 101 16.75 -0.33 -0.67
C LYS A 101 15.34 -0.82 -0.39
N ALA A 102 14.68 -1.47 -1.34
CA ALA A 102 13.32 -1.94 -1.13
C ALA A 102 13.31 -3.19 -0.25
N LEU A 103 12.43 -3.20 0.75
CA LEU A 103 12.37 -4.23 1.78
C LEU A 103 12.22 -5.63 1.18
N SER A 104 11.37 -5.79 0.16
CA SER A 104 11.13 -7.09 -0.48
C SER A 104 12.39 -7.69 -1.09
N PHE A 105 13.18 -6.87 -1.81
CA PHE A 105 14.41 -7.35 -2.45
C PHE A 105 15.48 -7.68 -1.41
N LEU A 106 15.64 -6.83 -0.39
CA LEU A 106 16.60 -7.07 0.68
C LEU A 106 16.30 -8.34 1.48
N LEU A 107 15.03 -8.65 1.72
CA LEU A 107 14.63 -9.89 2.38
C LEU A 107 14.77 -11.10 1.47
N ALA A 108 14.38 -10.99 0.19
CA ALA A 108 14.54 -12.07 -0.79
C ALA A 108 16.02 -12.45 -0.97
N ASP A 109 16.93 -11.48 -1.05
CA ASP A 109 18.37 -11.73 -1.14
C ASP A 109 18.98 -12.32 0.14
N LYS A 110 18.31 -12.15 1.28
CA LYS A 110 18.62 -12.85 2.54
C LYS A 110 18.04 -14.26 2.64
N GLY A 111 17.31 -14.72 1.63
CA GLY A 111 16.81 -16.10 1.51
C GLY A 111 15.32 -16.30 1.85
N TYR A 112 14.63 -15.25 2.30
CA TYR A 112 13.21 -15.32 2.67
C TYR A 112 12.28 -15.45 1.45
N ASP A 113 11.11 -16.05 1.67
CA ASP A 113 10.04 -16.16 0.67
C ASP A 113 9.04 -15.02 0.86
N ILE A 114 9.00 -14.05 -0.06
CA ILE A 114 8.27 -12.80 0.15
C ILE A 114 6.91 -12.84 -0.54
N TRP A 115 5.86 -12.55 0.22
CA TRP A 115 4.48 -12.48 -0.23
C TRP A 115 3.96 -11.04 -0.05
N LEU A 116 3.34 -10.48 -1.08
CA LEU A 116 2.97 -9.06 -1.18
C LEU A 116 1.46 -8.94 -1.39
N GLY A 117 0.73 -8.69 -0.32
CA GLY A 117 -0.73 -8.60 -0.31
C GLY A 117 -1.22 -7.32 -0.98
N ASN A 118 -2.32 -7.42 -1.74
CA ASN A 118 -3.06 -6.26 -2.23
C ASN A 118 -4.49 -6.32 -1.71
N ALA A 119 -4.87 -5.36 -0.86
CA ALA A 119 -6.22 -5.27 -0.30
C ALA A 119 -7.27 -5.12 -1.39
N ARG A 120 -8.49 -5.59 -1.11
CA ARG A 120 -9.68 -5.38 -1.95
C ARG A 120 -9.83 -3.93 -2.42
N GLY A 121 -10.24 -3.78 -3.67
CA GLY A 121 -10.50 -2.50 -4.34
C GLY A 121 -9.25 -1.69 -4.73
N THR A 122 -8.04 -2.16 -4.41
CA THR A 122 -6.81 -1.64 -5.03
C THR A 122 -6.74 -2.02 -6.51
N THR A 123 -5.85 -1.38 -7.27
CA THR A 123 -5.61 -1.64 -8.70
C THR A 123 -5.50 -3.12 -9.04
N TRP A 124 -4.89 -3.91 -8.16
CA TRP A 124 -4.63 -5.34 -8.36
C TRP A 124 -5.76 -6.25 -7.86
N SER A 125 -6.61 -5.79 -6.95
CA SER A 125 -7.65 -6.60 -6.30
C SER A 125 -9.04 -6.01 -6.53
N ARG A 126 -9.30 -5.65 -7.80
CA ARG A 126 -10.54 -5.02 -8.25
C ARG A 126 -11.48 -6.00 -8.96
N LYS A 127 -11.64 -7.19 -8.38
CA LYS A 127 -12.49 -8.28 -8.90
C LYS A 127 -13.37 -8.85 -7.79
N HIS A 128 -14.55 -9.32 -8.17
CA HIS A 128 -15.51 -9.97 -7.27
C HIS A 128 -16.23 -11.10 -8.01
N LYS A 129 -16.66 -12.13 -7.29
CA LYS A 129 -17.42 -13.26 -7.88
C LYS A 129 -18.72 -12.83 -8.57
N SER A 130 -19.38 -11.80 -8.04
CA SER A 130 -20.72 -11.38 -8.45
C SER A 130 -20.92 -9.88 -8.73
N LEU A 131 -19.96 -9.03 -8.35
CA LEU A 131 -20.12 -7.57 -8.40
C LEU A 131 -19.14 -6.96 -9.42
N ASP A 132 -19.63 -6.06 -10.27
CA ASP A 132 -18.82 -5.29 -11.20
C ASP A 132 -18.38 -3.98 -10.54
N PRO A 133 -17.07 -3.75 -10.33
CA PRO A 133 -16.56 -2.57 -9.63
C PRO A 133 -16.81 -1.24 -10.37
N ASN A 134 -17.29 -1.27 -11.61
CA ASN A 134 -17.65 -0.08 -12.40
C ASN A 134 -19.16 0.18 -12.44
N LYS A 135 -20.00 -0.74 -11.92
CA LYS A 135 -21.46 -0.62 -11.99
C LYS A 135 -22.11 -0.76 -10.62
N ASP A 136 -21.59 -1.67 -9.81
CA ASP A 136 -22.22 -2.06 -8.54
C ASP A 136 -21.57 -1.31 -7.38
N TYR A 137 -22.29 -0.35 -6.82
CA TYR A 137 -21.84 0.39 -5.64
C TYR A 137 -21.51 -0.53 -4.46
N GLY A 138 -22.20 -1.67 -4.35
CA GLY A 138 -21.95 -2.69 -3.33
C GLY A 138 -20.52 -3.25 -3.37
N PHE A 139 -19.83 -3.22 -4.51
CA PHE A 139 -18.42 -3.60 -4.58
C PHE A 139 -17.54 -2.74 -3.67
N TRP A 140 -17.95 -1.49 -3.40
CA TRP A 140 -17.19 -0.54 -2.59
C TRP A 140 -17.70 -0.45 -1.14
N ASP A 141 -18.62 -1.31 -0.71
CA ASP A 141 -19.16 -1.30 0.66
C ASP A 141 -18.27 -2.10 1.63
N TYR A 142 -17.04 -1.63 1.84
CA TYR A 142 -16.09 -2.23 2.77
C TYR A 142 -15.19 -1.17 3.43
N SER A 143 -14.53 -1.54 4.51
CA SER A 143 -13.60 -0.73 5.31
C SER A 143 -12.36 -1.54 5.70
N MET A 144 -11.58 -1.01 6.65
CA MET A 144 -10.41 -1.70 7.21
C MET A 144 -10.83 -2.99 7.91
N HIS A 145 -12.07 -3.03 8.41
CA HIS A 145 -12.61 -4.17 9.10
C HIS A 145 -12.61 -5.41 8.21
N GLU A 146 -13.19 -5.31 7.01
CA GLU A 146 -13.27 -6.42 6.07
C GLU A 146 -11.89 -6.83 5.56
N ILE A 147 -10.95 -5.89 5.41
CA ILE A 147 -9.56 -6.22 5.05
C ILE A 147 -8.91 -7.07 6.15
N GLY A 148 -9.07 -6.68 7.42
CA GLY A 148 -8.52 -7.45 8.55
C GLY A 148 -9.25 -8.76 8.81
N PHE A 149 -10.54 -8.84 8.51
CA PHE A 149 -11.39 -9.98 8.82
C PHE A 149 -11.44 -11.04 7.70
N TYR A 150 -11.37 -10.62 6.44
CA TYR A 150 -11.46 -11.51 5.29
C TYR A 150 -10.17 -11.56 4.46
N ASP A 151 -9.58 -10.42 4.10
CA ASP A 151 -8.43 -10.40 3.17
C ASP A 151 -7.18 -11.02 3.82
N VAL A 152 -6.79 -10.53 5.00
CA VAL A 152 -5.57 -10.98 5.68
C VAL A 152 -5.62 -12.47 6.04
N PRO A 153 -6.71 -13.02 6.61
CA PRO A 153 -6.82 -14.46 6.84
C PRO A 153 -6.73 -15.27 5.53
N ALA A 154 -7.44 -14.86 4.47
CA ALA A 154 -7.39 -15.56 3.19
C ALA A 154 -5.97 -15.58 2.59
N PHE A 155 -5.21 -14.49 2.74
CA PHE A 155 -3.79 -14.47 2.34
C PHE A 155 -2.95 -15.44 3.18
N ILE A 156 -3.10 -15.43 4.50
CA ILE A 156 -2.34 -16.30 5.40
C ILE A 156 -2.62 -17.77 5.06
N ASP A 157 -3.90 -18.14 4.87
CA ASP A 157 -4.32 -19.49 4.52
C ASP A 157 -3.76 -19.93 3.15
N HIS A 158 -3.77 -19.05 2.17
CA HIS A 158 -3.18 -19.34 0.86
C HIS A 158 -1.66 -19.53 0.95
N VAL A 159 -0.96 -18.65 1.67
CA VAL A 159 0.50 -18.75 1.88
C VAL A 159 0.84 -20.06 2.59
N LEU A 160 0.10 -20.38 3.64
CA LEU A 160 0.18 -21.65 4.36
C LEU A 160 0.06 -22.85 3.43
N GLN A 161 -1.00 -22.86 2.63
CA GLN A 161 -1.29 -23.94 1.70
C GLN A 161 -0.19 -24.10 0.64
N VAL A 162 0.29 -23.01 0.06
CA VAL A 162 1.33 -23.07 -1.00
C VAL A 162 2.69 -23.45 -0.42
N THR A 163 3.04 -22.97 0.77
CA THR A 163 4.37 -23.19 1.35
C THR A 163 4.48 -24.48 2.15
N GLY A 164 3.35 -25.05 2.60
CA GLY A 164 3.31 -26.22 3.49
C GLY A 164 3.89 -25.95 4.88
N GLN A 165 4.10 -24.69 5.25
CA GLN A 165 4.57 -24.30 6.57
C GLN A 165 3.44 -24.51 7.59
N ASN A 166 3.76 -25.04 8.78
CA ASN A 166 2.79 -25.15 9.89
C ASN A 166 2.95 -23.94 10.80
N ILE A 167 1.95 -23.05 10.84
CA ILE A 167 2.05 -21.74 11.47
C ILE A 167 1.48 -21.70 12.91
N PHE A 168 1.65 -22.76 13.69
CA PHE A 168 1.50 -22.63 15.16
C PHE A 168 2.62 -21.79 15.82
N ASN A 169 3.32 -20.93 15.06
CA ASN A 169 4.40 -20.07 15.51
C ASN A 169 4.48 -18.73 14.74
N ILE A 170 3.35 -18.11 14.34
CA ILE A 170 3.37 -16.65 14.11
C ILE A 170 3.53 -16.01 15.48
N SER A 171 4.77 -15.64 15.81
CA SER A 171 5.01 -14.53 16.71
C SER A 171 4.52 -13.27 16.00
N GLU A 172 3.40 -12.75 16.50
CA GLU A 172 2.81 -11.47 16.15
C GLU A 172 3.90 -10.39 16.11
N PHE A 173 4.13 -9.77 14.94
CA PHE A 173 5.24 -8.81 14.75
C PHE A 173 5.13 -7.59 15.68
N LEU A 174 3.96 -7.37 16.30
CA LEU A 174 3.71 -6.39 17.35
C LEU A 174 2.59 -6.87 18.29
N SER A 175 2.86 -7.85 19.16
CA SER A 175 1.90 -8.24 20.21
C SER A 175 1.66 -7.06 21.18
N ASN A 176 0.42 -6.59 21.29
CA ASN A 176 0.03 -5.59 22.29
C ASN A 176 -0.22 -6.27 23.65
N ASP A 177 0.84 -6.80 24.23
CA ASP A 177 0.85 -7.32 25.60
C ASP A 177 0.72 -6.16 26.60
N GLY A 178 -0.05 -6.35 27.67
CA GLY A 178 -0.27 -5.36 28.73
C GLY A 178 1.04 -4.87 29.37
N LEU A 179 2.09 -5.69 29.36
CA LEU A 179 3.44 -5.31 29.79
C LEU A 179 4.11 -4.31 28.82
N ILE A 180 4.00 -4.53 27.51
CA ILE A 180 4.58 -3.64 26.49
C ILE A 180 3.80 -2.32 26.45
N ALA A 181 2.48 -2.36 26.57
CA ALA A 181 1.64 -1.17 26.66
C ALA A 181 1.94 -0.34 27.93
N ALA A 182 2.14 -0.99 29.08
CA ALA A 182 2.51 -0.32 30.34
C ALA A 182 3.91 0.32 30.24
N TYR A 183 4.86 -0.37 29.64
CA TYR A 183 6.22 0.13 29.43
C TYR A 183 6.26 1.34 28.48
N LEU A 184 5.52 1.29 27.36
CA LEU A 184 5.40 2.42 26.43
C LEU A 184 4.67 3.63 27.05
N LYS A 185 3.68 3.40 27.92
CA LYS A 185 2.98 4.47 28.65
C LYS A 185 3.91 5.19 29.63
N GLN A 186 4.86 4.48 30.25
CA GLN A 186 5.84 5.07 31.15
C GLN A 186 6.95 5.82 30.38
N ILE A 187 7.38 5.31 29.24
CA ILE A 187 8.40 5.95 28.39
C ILE A 187 7.87 7.22 27.71
N CYS A 188 6.60 7.22 27.31
CA CYS A 188 5.96 8.33 26.60
C CYS A 188 5.08 9.22 27.50
N ASP A 189 5.28 9.17 28.82
CA ASP A 189 4.67 10.08 29.78
C ASP A 189 5.05 11.54 29.48
N GLU A 190 4.17 12.49 29.80
CA GLU A 190 4.35 13.93 29.49
C GLU A 190 5.60 14.54 30.13
N ASN A 191 6.07 13.96 31.24
CA ASN A 191 7.27 14.40 31.96
C ASN A 191 8.53 13.59 31.60
N SER A 192 8.42 12.63 30.67
CA SER A 192 9.54 11.77 30.26
C SER A 192 10.50 12.48 29.31
N ILE A 193 11.80 12.23 29.46
CA ILE A 193 12.85 12.72 28.56
C ILE A 193 12.69 12.20 27.12
N PHE A 194 11.92 11.12 26.92
CA PHE A 194 11.63 10.52 25.62
C PHE A 194 10.31 11.01 25.00
N VAL A 195 9.57 11.91 25.66
CA VAL A 195 8.27 12.41 25.18
C VAL A 195 8.38 13.03 23.78
N ASN A 196 9.47 13.73 23.47
CA ASN A 196 9.72 14.28 22.14
C ASN A 196 9.96 13.21 21.07
N LEU A 197 10.51 12.04 21.44
CA LEU A 197 10.66 10.89 20.56
C LEU A 197 9.29 10.24 20.27
N CYS A 198 8.42 10.19 21.27
CA CYS A 198 7.06 9.69 21.15
C CYS A 198 6.14 10.65 20.38
N LEU A 199 6.32 11.96 20.52
CA LEU A 199 5.64 12.98 19.71
C LEU A 199 6.10 12.93 18.25
N HIS A 200 7.39 12.70 17.98
CA HIS A 200 7.89 12.47 16.62
C HIS A 200 7.32 11.19 15.99
N HIS A 201 7.10 10.14 16.79
CA HIS A 201 6.40 8.93 16.36
C HIS A 201 4.90 9.19 16.07
N ASN A 202 4.25 10.11 16.80
CA ASN A 202 2.84 10.48 16.61
C ASN A 202 2.59 11.45 15.45
N PHE A 203 3.59 12.22 14.99
CA PHE A 203 3.50 12.96 13.72
C PHE A 203 3.45 12.02 12.49
N LEU A 204 3.68 10.71 12.68
CA LEU A 204 3.84 9.68 11.67
C LEU A 204 2.66 8.69 11.62
N LEU A 205 1.46 9.14 11.23
CA LEU A 205 0.64 8.24 10.39
C LEU A 205 1.00 8.35 8.90
N GLN A 206 1.84 9.32 8.54
CA GLN A 206 2.71 9.26 7.35
C GLN A 206 3.86 10.29 7.34
N GLY A 207 3.85 11.34 8.18
CA GLY A 207 4.94 12.31 8.44
C GLY A 207 5.65 12.96 7.23
N TYR A 208 5.64 14.30 7.16
CA TYR A 208 6.44 15.04 6.19
C TYR A 208 7.92 15.05 6.58
N ASN A 209 8.73 14.22 5.91
CA ASN A 209 10.20 14.22 6.03
C ASN A 209 10.87 14.49 4.66
N PRO A 210 11.09 15.76 4.29
CA PRO A 210 11.66 16.13 2.99
C PRO A 210 13.15 15.77 2.86
N GLU A 211 13.86 15.57 3.97
CA GLU A 211 15.28 15.19 3.98
C GLU A 211 15.45 13.68 3.79
N GLY A 212 14.55 12.86 4.38
CA GLY A 212 14.51 11.42 4.19
C GLY A 212 13.84 10.95 2.88
N THR A 213 13.13 11.85 2.19
CA THR A 213 12.42 11.53 0.94
C THR A 213 13.31 11.75 -0.27
N ASN A 214 13.63 10.67 -1.00
CA ASN A 214 14.32 10.79 -2.28
C ASN A 214 13.36 11.36 -3.34
N LYS A 215 13.48 12.66 -3.60
CA LYS A 215 12.61 13.41 -4.50
C LYS A 215 12.61 12.89 -5.94
N THR A 216 13.68 12.21 -6.37
CA THR A 216 13.77 11.59 -7.71
C THR A 216 12.85 10.37 -7.86
N LEU A 217 12.46 9.73 -6.74
CA LEU A 217 11.56 8.57 -6.73
C LEU A 217 10.07 8.96 -6.62
N LEU A 218 9.75 10.24 -6.38
CA LEU A 218 8.36 10.68 -6.21
C LEU A 218 7.50 10.38 -7.43
N SER A 219 8.04 10.56 -8.64
CA SER A 219 7.33 10.23 -9.88
C SER A 219 7.00 8.74 -9.99
N LEU A 220 7.85 7.86 -9.45
CA LEU A 220 7.60 6.43 -9.41
C LEU A 220 6.55 6.07 -8.35
N ILE A 221 6.68 6.65 -7.15
CA ILE A 221 5.74 6.43 -6.05
C ILE A 221 4.32 6.87 -6.42
N PHE A 222 4.16 8.08 -6.98
CA PHE A 222 2.87 8.61 -7.42
C PHE A 222 2.34 7.97 -8.71
N SER A 223 3.18 7.27 -9.49
CA SER A 223 2.67 6.48 -10.63
C SER A 223 1.94 5.21 -10.18
N ASN A 224 2.16 4.76 -8.94
CA ASN A 224 1.55 3.55 -8.38
C ASN A 224 0.66 3.84 -7.15
N THR A 225 0.48 5.13 -6.80
CA THR A 225 -0.30 5.60 -5.64
C THR A 225 -1.07 6.86 -6.05
N PRO A 226 -2.36 7.01 -5.70
CA PRO A 226 -3.16 6.10 -4.92
C PRO A 226 -3.51 4.82 -5.69
N ALA A 227 -3.55 3.69 -4.99
CA ALA A 227 -3.91 2.42 -5.60
C ALA A 227 -5.42 2.16 -5.66
N GLY A 228 -6.25 3.08 -5.14
CA GLY A 228 -7.70 2.92 -5.02
C GLY A 228 -8.13 2.36 -3.66
N VAL A 229 -9.22 2.90 -3.11
CA VAL A 229 -9.83 2.53 -1.82
C VAL A 229 -11.33 2.85 -1.85
N SER A 230 -12.11 2.18 -1.00
CA SER A 230 -13.50 2.56 -0.72
C SER A 230 -13.59 3.92 -0.01
N ILE A 231 -14.66 4.68 -0.29
CA ILE A 231 -15.02 5.89 0.45
C ILE A 231 -15.43 5.56 1.90
N LYS A 232 -16.04 4.39 2.15
CA LYS A 232 -16.40 3.93 3.51
C LYS A 232 -15.18 3.80 4.40
N GLN A 233 -14.00 3.54 3.82
CA GLN A 233 -12.73 3.56 4.54
C GLN A 233 -12.41 4.93 5.15
N PHE A 234 -12.65 6.03 4.42
CA PHE A 234 -12.44 7.38 4.93
C PHE A 234 -13.48 7.71 6.01
N MET A 235 -14.74 7.33 5.79
CA MET A 235 -15.81 7.53 6.77
C MET A 235 -15.52 6.78 8.08
N HIS A 236 -15.03 5.54 7.99
CA HIS A 236 -14.65 4.75 9.15
C HIS A 236 -13.48 5.40 9.93
N ILE A 237 -12.48 5.94 9.23
CA ILE A 237 -11.37 6.66 9.88
C ILE A 237 -11.88 7.94 10.58
N ILE A 238 -12.75 8.72 9.92
CA ILE A 238 -13.35 9.92 10.51
C ILE A 238 -14.17 9.56 11.76
N GLN A 239 -14.97 8.50 11.71
CA GLN A 239 -15.73 8.01 12.87
C GLN A 239 -14.83 7.62 14.04
N LEU A 240 -13.66 7.02 13.78
CA LEU A 240 -12.68 6.70 14.83
C LEU A 240 -12.06 7.97 15.44
N MET A 241 -11.80 8.99 14.62
CA MET A 241 -11.28 10.29 15.07
C MET A 241 -12.29 11.05 15.93
N ASP A 242 -13.57 11.03 15.54
CA ASP A 242 -14.64 11.74 16.24
C ASP A 242 -15.07 11.03 17.53
N SER A 243 -15.09 9.69 17.53
CA SER A 243 -15.58 8.90 18.67
C SER A 243 -14.52 8.62 19.74
N GLY A 244 -13.22 8.74 19.40
CA GLY A 244 -12.11 8.34 20.28
C GLY A 244 -12.11 6.86 20.68
N ASN A 245 -13.03 6.07 20.13
CA ASN A 245 -13.30 4.68 20.51
C ASN A 245 -13.02 3.75 19.33
N ARG A 246 -12.41 2.60 19.61
CA ARG A 246 -12.32 1.49 18.64
C ARG A 246 -13.67 0.78 18.59
N SER A 247 -14.67 1.39 17.96
CA SER A 247 -16.03 0.82 17.90
C SER A 247 -16.17 -0.23 16.78
N LYS A 248 -17.04 -1.23 17.00
CA LYS A 248 -17.24 -2.45 16.18
C LYS A 248 -18.49 -2.44 15.29
N ASN A 249 -19.19 -1.31 15.14
CA ASN A 249 -20.54 -1.33 14.56
C ASN A 249 -20.64 -0.51 13.27
N SER A 250 -20.39 -1.16 12.12
CA SER A 250 -21.05 -0.81 10.84
C SER A 250 -20.93 -1.95 9.83
#